data_AF-A0A447QJH8-F1
#
_entry.id   AF-A0A447QJH8-F1
#
_cell.length_a   1.000
_cell.length_b   1.000
_cell.length_c   1.000
_cell.angle_alpha   90.00
_cell.angle_beta   90.00
_cell.angle_gamma   90.00
#
_symmetry.space_group_name_H-M   'P 1'
#
loop_
_entity.id
_entity.type
_entity.pdbx_description
1 polymer ?
#
loop_
_entity_poly.entity_id
_entity_poly.type
_entity_poly.pdbx_seq_one_letter_code
_entity_poly.pdbx_strand_id
1 'polypeptide(L)'
;MRRNSNIDHEPQPDDGDRALGQALALMLPIRRQRLQRSERRQRREEQQLSACRRQLQQTQSQLAATRQDYQQRREQFDRRYLGRQPLERLQHGLDGERSAAAAVETGQQQLLASQRRSEEQQQKLQAAQAETRRRQRELEKLECLLREQEEAP
;
A
#
# COMPACT_ATOMS: atom_id res chain seq x y z
N MET A 1 -15.71 -47.18 -64.26
CA MET A 1 -16.16 -46.51 -63.03
C MET A 1 -15.41 -47.06 -61.83
N ARG A 2 -14.40 -46.36 -61.34
CA ARG A 2 -13.78 -46.63 -60.02
C ARG A 2 -13.92 -45.36 -59.21
N ARG A 3 -14.86 -45.37 -58.26
CA ARG A 3 -15.02 -44.30 -57.29
C ARG A 3 -13.89 -44.49 -56.27
N ASN A 4 -12.84 -43.68 -56.38
CA ASN A 4 -11.93 -43.48 -55.27
C ASN A 4 -12.73 -42.70 -54.21
N SER A 5 -13.23 -43.41 -53.22
CA SER A 5 -13.69 -42.83 -51.97
C SER A 5 -12.48 -42.20 -51.30
N ASN A 6 -12.34 -40.88 -51.46
CA ASN A 6 -11.54 -40.07 -50.56
C ASN A 6 -12.11 -40.30 -49.16
N ILE A 7 -11.37 -41.07 -48.37
CA ILE A 7 -11.58 -41.15 -46.93
C ILE A 7 -11.01 -39.82 -46.43
N ASP A 8 -11.88 -38.84 -46.26
CA ASP A 8 -11.58 -37.65 -45.48
C ASP A 8 -11.25 -38.14 -44.06
N HIS A 9 -9.96 -38.24 -43.75
CA HIS A 9 -9.51 -38.35 -42.37
C HIS A 9 -9.76 -36.98 -41.73
N GLU A 10 -10.90 -36.85 -41.05
CA GLU A 10 -11.04 -35.86 -39.99
C GLU A 10 -9.85 -36.03 -39.02
N PRO A 11 -9.07 -34.99 -38.74
CA PRO A 11 -8.01 -35.08 -37.75
C PRO A 11 -8.67 -35.34 -36.40
N GLN A 12 -8.47 -36.53 -35.86
CA GLN A 12 -8.93 -36.88 -34.53
C GLN A 12 -8.05 -36.11 -33.54
N PRO A 13 -8.60 -35.32 -32.60
CA PRO A 13 -7.78 -34.53 -31.69
C PRO A 13 -6.89 -35.47 -30.87
N ASP A 14 -5.58 -35.22 -30.92
CA ASP A 14 -4.58 -36.03 -30.24
C ASP A 14 -4.90 -36.08 -28.73
N ASP A 15 -4.65 -37.23 -28.09
CA ASP A 15 -4.87 -37.40 -26.64
C ASP A 15 -4.11 -36.34 -25.79
N GLY A 16 -3.05 -35.75 -26.37
CA GLY A 16 -2.31 -34.63 -25.81
C GLY A 16 -3.12 -33.33 -25.70
N ASP A 17 -3.94 -32.99 -26.70
CA ASP A 17 -4.75 -31.75 -26.70
C ASP A 17 -5.90 -31.87 -25.70
N ARG A 18 -6.49 -33.06 -25.57
CA ARG A 18 -7.50 -33.35 -24.54
C ARG A 18 -6.92 -33.25 -23.12
N ALA A 19 -5.72 -33.77 -22.90
CA ALA A 19 -5.04 -33.66 -21.61
C ALA A 19 -4.67 -32.19 -21.29
N LEU A 20 -4.27 -31.42 -22.30
CA LEU A 20 -3.95 -30.00 -22.18
C LEU A 20 -5.20 -29.16 -21.83
N GLY A 21 -6.32 -29.37 -22.52
CA GLY A 21 -7.60 -28.73 -22.21
C GLY A 21 -8.08 -29.02 -20.79
N GLN A 22 -7.97 -30.27 -20.32
CA GLN A 22 -8.30 -30.65 -18.94
C GLN A 22 -7.37 -29.98 -17.92
N ALA A 23 -6.07 -29.92 -18.19
CA ALA A 23 -5.11 -29.24 -17.33
C ALA A 23 -5.38 -27.73 -17.24
N LEU A 24 -5.72 -27.07 -18.36
CA LEU A 24 -6.10 -25.66 -18.39
C LEU A 24 -7.40 -25.40 -17.61
N ALA A 25 -8.42 -26.24 -17.80
CA ALA A 25 -9.68 -26.15 -17.07
C ALA A 25 -9.49 -26.30 -15.56
N LEU A 26 -8.57 -27.15 -15.10
CA LEU A 26 -8.19 -27.28 -13.69
C LEU A 26 -7.40 -26.08 -13.17
N MET A 27 -6.54 -25.48 -13.98
CA MET A 27 -5.72 -24.32 -13.57
C MET A 27 -6.53 -23.02 -13.46
N LEU A 28 -7.59 -22.86 -14.24
CA LEU A 28 -8.42 -21.65 -14.31
C LEU A 28 -9.02 -21.23 -12.95
N PRO A 29 -9.70 -22.11 -12.18
CA PRO A 29 -10.20 -21.76 -10.85
C PRO A 29 -9.07 -21.44 -9.86
N ILE A 30 -7.92 -22.12 -9.98
CA ILE A 30 -6.74 -21.86 -9.12
C ILE A 30 -6.19 -20.46 -9.38
N ARG A 31 -6.06 -20.05 -10.65
CA ARG A 31 -5.59 -18.71 -11.03
C ARG A 31 -6.57 -17.62 -10.62
N ARG A 32 -7.88 -17.83 -10.78
CA ARG A 32 -8.93 -16.92 -10.27
C ARG A 32 -8.84 -16.75 -8.76
N GLN A 33 -8.67 -17.84 -8.01
CA GLN A 33 -8.51 -17.77 -6.56
C GLN A 33 -7.25 -17.00 -6.16
N ARG A 34 -6.13 -17.20 -6.87
CA ARG A 34 -4.88 -16.45 -6.63
C ARG A 34 -5.06 -14.95 -6.91
N LEU A 35 -5.75 -14.58 -7.99
CA LEU A 35 -6.09 -13.20 -8.29
C LEU A 35 -6.95 -12.56 -7.19
N GLN A 36 -8.01 -13.23 -6.76
CA GLN A 36 -8.85 -12.73 -5.66
C GLN A 36 -8.04 -12.53 -4.36
N ARG A 37 -7.08 -13.41 -4.07
CA ARG A 37 -6.19 -13.25 -2.91
C ARG A 37 -5.27 -12.03 -3.06
N SER A 38 -4.70 -11.79 -4.26
CA SER A 38 -3.86 -10.60 -4.49
C SER A 38 -4.67 -9.30 -4.41
N GLU A 39 -5.89 -9.28 -4.94
CA GLU A 39 -6.78 -8.12 -4.85
C GLU A 39 -7.18 -7.82 -3.40
N ARG A 40 -7.50 -8.85 -2.60
CA ARG A 40 -7.76 -8.68 -1.17
C ARG A 40 -6.54 -8.14 -0.43
N ARG A 41 -5.34 -8.61 -0.79
CA ARG A 41 -4.09 -8.09 -0.23
C ARG A 41 -3.91 -6.62 -0.61
N GLN A 42 -4.05 -6.26 -1.88
CA GLN A 42 -3.99 -4.86 -2.33
C GLN A 42 -4.95 -3.95 -1.56
N ARG A 43 -6.22 -4.35 -1.42
CA ARG A 43 -7.21 -3.58 -0.65
C ARG A 43 -6.81 -3.38 0.81
N ARG A 44 -6.22 -4.41 1.44
CA ARG A 44 -5.70 -4.29 2.83
C ARG A 44 -4.56 -3.30 2.91
N GLU A 45 -3.60 -3.35 1.98
CA GLU A 45 -2.47 -2.40 1.94
C GLU A 45 -2.95 -0.96 1.69
N GLU A 46 -3.97 -0.76 0.83
CA GLU A 46 -4.64 0.53 0.61
C GLU A 46 -5.29 1.07 1.88
N GLN A 47 -6.02 0.22 2.61
CA GLN A 47 -6.63 0.60 3.89
C GLN A 47 -5.57 0.98 4.93
N GLN A 48 -4.48 0.21 5.03
CA GLN A 48 -3.37 0.51 5.94
C GLN A 48 -2.69 1.83 5.57
N LEU A 49 -2.44 2.08 4.29
CA LEU A 49 -1.91 3.36 3.82
C LEU A 49 -2.81 4.54 4.18
N SER A 50 -4.13 4.38 4.02
CA SER A 50 -5.10 5.42 4.41
C SER A 50 -5.07 5.70 5.92
N ALA A 51 -4.87 4.66 6.74
CA ALA A 51 -4.72 4.79 8.19
C ALA A 51 -3.42 5.53 8.54
N CYS A 52 -2.29 5.16 7.92
CA CYS A 52 -1.00 5.84 8.11
C CYS A 52 -1.08 7.33 7.74
N ARG A 53 -1.74 7.67 6.62
CA ARG A 53 -1.92 9.06 6.19
C ARG A 53 -2.76 9.87 7.19
N ARG A 54 -3.84 9.28 7.71
CA ARG A 54 -4.66 9.93 8.76
C ARG A 54 -3.85 10.16 10.04
N GLN A 55 -3.08 9.18 10.47
CA GLN A 55 -2.22 9.31 11.64
C GLN A 55 -1.16 10.40 11.43
N LEU A 56 -0.55 10.46 10.26
CA LEU A 56 0.41 11.50 9.90
C LEU A 56 -0.20 12.90 9.94
N GLN A 57 -1.41 13.07 9.41
CA GLN A 57 -2.14 14.34 9.50
C GLN A 57 -2.43 14.73 10.96
N GLN A 58 -2.83 13.78 11.80
CA GLN A 58 -3.05 14.02 13.23
C GLN A 58 -1.75 14.43 13.96
N THR A 59 -0.63 13.75 13.69
CA THR A 59 0.66 14.11 14.27
C THR A 59 1.12 15.50 13.80
N GLN A 60 0.87 15.86 12.54
CA GLN A 60 1.15 17.21 12.02
C GLN A 60 0.31 18.27 12.74
N SER A 61 -0.99 18.04 12.91
CA SER A 61 -1.86 18.99 13.61
C SER A 61 -1.47 19.14 15.08
N GLN A 62 -1.12 18.04 15.75
CA GLN A 62 -0.63 18.07 17.14
C GLN A 62 0.68 18.85 17.24
N LEU A 63 1.64 18.63 16.34
CA LEU A 63 2.88 19.37 16.32
C LEU A 63 2.67 20.87 16.06
N ALA A 64 1.74 21.23 15.18
CA ALA A 64 1.37 22.62 14.93
C ALA A 64 0.80 23.28 16.20
N ALA A 65 -0.09 22.59 16.91
CA ALA A 65 -0.63 23.07 18.19
C ALA A 65 0.48 23.25 19.24
N THR A 66 1.35 22.24 19.44
CA THR A 66 2.46 22.33 20.39
C THR A 66 3.43 23.48 20.05
N ARG A 67 3.68 23.74 18.76
CA ARG A 67 4.50 24.88 18.32
C ARG A 67 3.83 26.22 18.62
N GLN A 68 2.53 26.32 18.41
CA GLN A 68 1.77 27.54 18.74
C GLN A 68 1.77 27.79 20.26
N ASP A 69 1.54 26.75 21.06
CA ASP A 69 1.59 26.82 22.53
C ASP A 69 2.98 27.26 23.02
N TYR A 70 4.04 26.71 22.40
CA TYR A 70 5.41 27.12 22.67
C TYR A 70 5.65 28.61 22.39
N GLN A 71 5.21 29.09 21.22
CA GLN A 71 5.34 30.51 20.85
C GLN A 71 4.62 31.42 21.84
N GLN A 72 3.39 31.08 22.23
CA GLN A 72 2.64 31.85 23.23
C GLN A 72 3.33 31.85 24.60
N ARG A 73 3.85 30.71 25.06
CA ARG A 73 4.60 30.63 26.33
C ARG A 73 5.85 31.49 26.28
N ARG A 74 6.55 31.50 25.15
CA ARG A 74 7.75 32.32 24.96
C ARG A 74 7.43 33.81 24.97
N GLU A 75 6.39 34.24 24.25
CA GLU A 75 5.93 35.64 24.29
C GLU A 75 5.48 36.08 25.69
N GLN A 76 4.79 35.21 26.42
CA GLN A 76 4.39 35.47 27.81
C GLN A 76 5.59 35.55 28.75
N PHE A 77 6.59 34.69 28.55
CA PHE A 77 7.84 34.73 29.30
C PHE A 77 8.56 36.06 29.04
N ASP A 78 8.75 36.44 27.78
CA ASP A 78 9.39 37.70 27.41
C ASP A 78 8.66 38.90 28.05
N ARG A 79 7.32 38.96 27.96
CA ARG A 79 6.52 40.02 28.59
C ARG A 79 6.61 40.06 30.12
N ARG A 80 6.72 38.91 30.80
CA ARG A 80 6.76 38.83 32.27
C ARG A 80 8.14 39.07 32.85
N TYR A 81 9.19 38.72 32.13
CA TYR A 81 10.55 38.63 32.68
C TYR A 81 11.55 39.61 32.06
N LEU A 82 11.24 40.26 30.92
CA LEU A 82 12.04 41.42 30.48
C LEU A 82 11.90 42.56 31.51
N GLY A 83 13.01 42.91 32.16
CA GLY A 83 13.12 44.18 32.92
C GLY A 83 13.38 44.10 34.42
N ARG A 84 13.54 42.90 35.02
CA ARG A 84 14.04 42.55 36.39
C ARG A 84 13.00 41.78 37.22
N GLN A 85 13.26 40.48 37.38
CA GLN A 85 12.59 39.60 38.34
C GLN A 85 13.65 38.82 39.15
N PRO A 86 13.31 38.31 40.35
CA PRO A 86 14.22 37.48 41.15
C PRO A 86 14.63 36.21 40.40
N LEU A 87 15.90 35.80 40.58
CA LEU A 87 16.59 34.72 39.86
C LEU A 87 15.77 33.41 39.79
N GLU A 88 15.10 33.05 40.89
CA GLU A 88 14.29 31.82 41.01
C GLU A 88 13.16 31.77 39.98
N ARG A 89 12.47 32.89 39.74
CA ARG A 89 11.38 32.94 38.76
C ARG A 89 11.89 32.89 37.32
N LEU A 90 13.09 33.43 37.09
CA LEU A 90 13.76 33.35 35.79
C LEU A 90 14.16 31.90 35.47
N GLN A 91 14.75 31.19 36.45
CA GLN A 91 15.09 29.77 36.32
C GLN A 91 13.85 28.93 36.02
N HIS A 92 12.76 29.15 36.76
CA HIS A 92 11.55 28.37 36.57
C HIS A 92 10.90 28.57 35.19
N GLY A 93 10.94 29.79 34.65
CA GLY A 93 10.45 30.06 33.30
C GLY A 93 11.37 29.50 32.20
N LEU A 94 12.69 29.52 32.39
CA LEU A 94 13.64 28.87 31.49
C LEU A 94 13.47 27.35 31.44
N ASP A 95 13.21 26.71 32.59
CA ASP A 95 12.92 25.27 32.63
C ASP A 95 11.61 24.95 31.89
N GLY A 96 10.60 25.81 32.03
CA GLY A 96 9.35 25.71 31.27
C GLY A 96 9.54 25.85 29.75
N GLU A 97 10.37 26.79 29.30
CA GLU A 97 10.73 26.96 27.89
C GLU A 97 11.48 25.74 27.36
N ARG A 98 12.49 25.25 28.10
CA ARG A 98 13.27 24.05 27.73
C ARG A 98 12.39 22.81 27.59
N SER A 99 11.47 22.60 28.54
CA SER A 99 10.52 21.48 28.48
C SER A 99 9.60 21.58 27.26
N ALA A 100 9.09 22.77 26.95
CA ALA A 100 8.24 22.99 25.80
C ALA A 100 9.00 22.85 24.46
N ALA A 101 10.26 23.30 24.40
CA ALA A 101 11.14 23.08 23.25
C ALA A 101 11.40 21.58 23.01
N ALA A 102 11.71 20.82 24.08
CA ALA A 102 11.89 19.37 24.01
C ALA A 102 10.62 18.64 23.53
N ALA A 103 9.43 19.12 23.90
CA ALA A 103 8.16 18.57 23.41
C ALA A 103 7.98 18.80 21.90
N VAL A 104 8.36 19.97 21.39
CA VAL A 104 8.36 20.26 19.94
C VAL A 104 9.35 19.36 19.20
N GLU A 105 10.57 19.18 19.70
CA GLU A 105 11.56 18.29 19.11
C GLU A 105 11.07 16.84 19.06
N THR A 106 10.50 16.35 20.17
CA THR A 106 9.90 15.01 20.24
C THR A 106 8.80 14.83 19.20
N GLY A 107 7.91 15.83 19.06
CA GLY A 107 6.84 15.80 18.06
C GLY A 107 7.36 15.83 16.62
N GLN A 108 8.48 16.52 16.34
CA GLN A 108 9.13 16.48 15.03
C GLN A 108 9.70 15.11 14.71
N GLN A 109 10.35 14.45 15.68
CA GLN A 109 10.86 13.09 15.50
C GLN A 109 9.72 12.10 15.23
N GLN A 110 8.59 12.22 15.95
CA GLN A 110 7.40 11.40 15.72
C GLN A 110 6.80 11.62 14.32
N LEU A 111 6.82 12.86 13.82
CA LEU A 111 6.38 13.18 12.47
C LEU A 111 7.26 12.50 11.42
N LEU A 112 8.60 12.60 11.56
CA LEU A 112 9.54 11.95 10.66
C LEU A 112 9.37 10.42 10.67
N ALA A 113 9.18 9.81 11.84
CA ALA A 113 8.92 8.38 11.96
C ALA A 113 7.60 7.98 11.27
N SER A 114 6.56 8.80 11.39
CA SER A 114 5.26 8.57 10.74
C SER A 114 5.34 8.72 9.22
N GLN A 115 6.15 9.67 8.72
CA GLN A 115 6.44 9.84 7.30
C GLN A 115 7.12 8.60 6.71
N ARG A 116 8.19 8.11 7.34
CA ARG A 116 8.89 6.89 6.91
C ARG A 116 7.95 5.68 6.86
N ARG A 117 7.12 5.48 7.90
CA ARG A 117 6.11 4.42 7.90
C ARG A 117 5.12 4.55 6.76
N SER A 118 4.68 5.76 6.43
CA SER A 118 3.78 6.00 5.29
C SER A 118 4.45 5.69 3.95
N GLU A 119 5.73 6.00 3.79
CA GLU A 119 6.51 5.70 2.59
C GLU A 119 6.72 4.20 2.42
N GLU A 120 7.10 3.48 3.47
CA GLU A 120 7.20 2.02 3.48
C GLU A 120 5.87 1.36 3.11
N GLN A 121 4.77 1.87 3.66
CA GLN A 121 3.42 1.36 3.36
C GLN A 121 3.02 1.64 1.90
N GLN A 122 3.43 2.77 1.34
CA GLN A 122 3.23 3.10 -0.07
C GLN A 122 3.99 2.13 -0.99
N GLN A 123 5.22 1.76 -0.64
CA GLN A 123 6.01 0.77 -1.39
C GLN A 123 5.36 -0.62 -1.35
N LYS A 124 4.86 -1.06 -0.19
CA LYS A 124 4.12 -2.31 -0.06
C LYS A 124 2.88 -2.34 -0.95
N LEU A 125 2.15 -1.23 -1.01
CA LEU A 125 1.00 -1.11 -1.89
C LEU A 125 1.41 -1.23 -3.37
N GLN A 126 2.47 -0.54 -3.79
CA GLN A 126 2.98 -0.64 -5.17
C GLN A 126 3.36 -2.09 -5.53
N ALA A 127 4.03 -2.80 -4.62
CA ALA A 127 4.34 -4.22 -4.81
C ALA A 127 3.09 -5.10 -4.92
N ALA A 128 2.07 -4.87 -4.08
CA ALA A 128 0.81 -5.61 -4.12
C ALA A 128 0.01 -5.32 -5.41
N GLN A 129 0.04 -4.09 -5.92
CA GLN A 129 -0.55 -3.71 -7.20
C GLN A 129 0.17 -4.38 -8.38
N ALA A 130 1.50 -4.39 -8.37
CA ALA A 130 2.29 -5.06 -9.39
C ALA A 130 2.03 -6.58 -9.41
N GLU A 131 1.94 -7.21 -8.23
CA GLU A 131 1.56 -8.62 -8.12
C GLU A 131 0.17 -8.86 -8.70
N THR A 132 -0.82 -8.04 -8.35
CA THR A 132 -2.20 -8.18 -8.85
C THR A 132 -2.26 -8.09 -10.37
N ARG A 133 -1.60 -7.09 -10.97
CA ARG A 133 -1.51 -6.94 -12.44
C ARG A 133 -0.86 -8.16 -13.10
N ARG A 134 0.18 -8.72 -12.49
CA ARG A 134 0.81 -9.95 -12.99
C ARG A 134 -0.16 -11.13 -12.96
N ARG A 135 -0.93 -11.30 -11.87
CA ARG A 135 -1.93 -12.39 -11.76
C ARG A 135 -3.08 -12.22 -12.76
N GLN A 136 -3.50 -10.99 -13.03
CA GLN A 136 -4.52 -10.69 -14.05
C GLN A 136 -4.03 -11.15 -15.43
N ARG A 137 -2.82 -10.74 -15.84
CA ARG A 137 -2.21 -11.18 -17.12
C ARG A 137 -2.04 -12.69 -17.21
N GLU A 138 -1.66 -13.35 -16.12
CA GLU A 138 -1.55 -14.81 -16.06
C GLU A 138 -2.91 -15.50 -16.26
N LEU A 139 -4.00 -14.90 -15.77
CA LEU A 139 -5.36 -15.41 -15.97
C LEU A 139 -5.82 -15.17 -17.40
N GLU A 140 -5.65 -13.94 -17.93
CA GLU A 140 -5.99 -13.58 -19.31
C GLU A 140 -5.29 -14.51 -20.32
N LYS A 141 -3.99 -14.75 -20.14
CA LYS A 141 -3.24 -15.68 -21.00
C LYS A 141 -3.84 -17.09 -20.97
N LEU A 142 -4.28 -17.55 -19.80
CA LEU A 142 -4.86 -18.88 -19.65
C LEU A 142 -6.25 -18.95 -20.29
N GLU A 143 -7.05 -17.89 -20.16
CA GLU A 143 -8.35 -17.78 -20.83
C GLU A 143 -8.20 -17.72 -22.36
N CYS A 144 -7.18 -17.05 -22.89
CA CYS A 144 -6.87 -17.09 -24.33
C CYS A 144 -6.48 -18.50 -24.80
N LEU A 145 -5.56 -19.17 -24.08
CA LEU A 145 -5.14 -20.54 -24.43
C LEU A 145 -6.30 -21.54 -24.37
N LEU A 146 -7.23 -21.37 -23.44
CA LEU A 146 -8.42 -22.22 -23.36
C LEU A 146 -9.33 -22.00 -24.59
N ARG A 147 -9.54 -20.74 -25.00
CA ARG A 147 -10.33 -20.43 -26.22
C ARG A 147 -9.68 -20.98 -27.48
N GLU A 148 -8.36 -20.85 -27.61
CA GLU A 148 -7.60 -21.40 -28.74
C GLU A 148 -7.71 -22.94 -28.81
N GLN A 149 -7.87 -23.62 -27.68
CA GLN A 149 -8.10 -25.08 -27.62
C GLN A 149 -9.55 -25.47 -27.87
N GLU A 150 -10.51 -24.60 -27.54
CA GLU A 150 -11.94 -24.79 -27.89
C GLU A 150 -12.22 -24.50 -29.37
N GLU A 151 -11.42 -23.64 -30.00
CA GLU A 151 -11.49 -23.26 -31.42
C GLU A 151 -10.56 -24.10 -32.32
N ALA A 152 -9.69 -24.94 -31.75
CA ALA A 152 -8.86 -25.88 -32.50
C ALA A 152 -9.73 -27.03 -33.06
N PRO A 153 -9.74 -27.25 -34.38
CA PRO A 153 -10.57 -28.27 -35.03
C PRO A 153 -10.14 -29.71 -34.72
#